data_AF-A0A315A0Z9-F1
#
_entry.id   AF-A0A315A0Z9-F1
#
_cell.length_a   1.000
_cell.length_b   1.000
_cell.length_c   1.000
_cell.angle_alpha   90.00
_cell.angle_beta   90.00
_cell.angle_gamma   90.00
#
_symmetry.space_group_name_H-M   'P 1'
#
loop_
_entity.id
_entity.type
_entity.pdbx_description
1 polymer ?
#
loop_
_entity_poly.entity_id
_entity_poly.type
_entity_poly.pdbx_seq_one_letter_code
_entity_poly.pdbx_strand_id
1 'polypeptide(L)'
;MSTGTFRVKGIIQDPDASFVSPEVDPAGRVFIPLAVMQQMQHRDDIGGFFIKADSLEILDRVTDDVDENLARSVGVPSRDIDNEDAKPYEIFNQADILDNLNQLSCALTTLLTSVALIALVVGSR
;
A
#
# COMPACT_ATOMS: atom_id res chain seq x y z
N MET A 1 0.06 26.11 -14.30
CA MET A 1 0.93 25.34 -13.38
C MET A 1 1.88 26.34 -12.75
N SER A 2 1.71 26.64 -11.46
CA SER A 2 2.53 27.65 -10.78
C SER A 2 3.88 27.04 -10.39
N THR A 3 4.98 27.75 -10.66
CA THR A 3 6.33 27.34 -10.25
C THR A 3 6.71 28.07 -8.96
N GLY A 4 7.25 27.34 -7.99
CA GLY A 4 7.66 27.86 -6.69
C GLY A 4 9.15 27.60 -6.44
N THR A 5 9.83 28.56 -5.81
CA THR A 5 11.20 28.34 -5.32
C THR A 5 11.13 27.74 -3.92
N PHE A 6 11.75 26.57 -3.74
CA PHE A 6 11.81 25.88 -2.45
C PHE A 6 13.19 26.02 -1.81
N ARG A 7 13.20 26.15 -0.48
CA ARG A 7 14.43 26.03 0.31
C ARG A 7 14.50 24.62 0.89
N VAL A 8 15.56 23.89 0.57
CA VAL A 8 15.82 22.56 1.15
C VAL A 8 16.03 22.69 2.66
N LYS A 9 15.29 21.91 3.44
CA LYS A 9 15.35 21.89 4.92
C LYS A 9 16.04 20.64 5.48
N GLY A 10 16.08 19.56 4.71
CA GLY A 10 16.68 18.29 5.10
C GLY A 10 16.71 17.32 3.93
N ILE A 11 17.41 16.22 4.14
CA ILE A 11 17.52 15.09 3.20
C ILE A 11 17.18 13.84 4.01
N ILE A 12 16.23 13.04 3.50
CA ILE A 12 15.88 11.75 4.09
C ILE A 12 16.89 10.73 3.55
N GLN A 13 17.58 10.03 4.45
CA GLN A 13 18.44 8.91 4.11
C GLN A 13 17.59 7.63 4.14
N ASP A 14 17.81 6.74 3.18
CA ASP A 14 17.18 5.42 3.11
C ASP A 14 15.67 5.46 3.39
N PRO A 15 14.87 6.10 2.51
CA PRO A 15 13.42 6.06 2.68
C PRO A 15 12.99 4.59 2.64
N ASP A 16 12.45 4.08 3.76
CA ASP A 16 11.84 2.75 3.80
C ASP A 16 10.93 2.62 2.57
N ALA A 17 11.29 1.71 1.67
CA ALA A 17 10.60 1.53 0.41
C ALA A 17 9.17 1.06 0.71
N SER A 18 8.21 1.99 0.70
CA SER A 18 6.81 1.64 0.80
C SER A 18 6.42 0.89 -0.47
N PHE A 19 5.93 -0.35 -0.29
CA PHE A 19 5.49 -1.24 -1.38
C PHE A 19 4.40 -0.63 -2.27
N VAL A 20 3.69 0.39 -1.80
CA VAL A 20 2.52 0.98 -2.47
C VAL A 20 2.92 1.95 -3.59
N SER A 21 4.21 2.30 -3.75
CA SER A 21 4.64 3.19 -4.85
C SER A 21 6.03 2.81 -5.42
N PRO A 22 6.14 1.65 -6.10
CA PRO A 22 7.37 1.17 -6.70
C PRO A 22 7.79 1.93 -7.97
N GLU A 23 6.89 2.72 -8.58
CA GLU A 23 7.12 3.37 -9.88
C GLU A 23 7.97 4.64 -9.84
N VAL A 24 8.20 5.23 -8.66
CA VAL A 24 8.93 6.50 -8.54
C VAL A 24 10.28 6.25 -7.90
N ASP A 25 11.34 6.36 -8.71
CA ASP A 25 12.74 6.29 -8.27
C ASP A 25 12.93 7.11 -6.99
N PRO A 26 13.29 6.47 -5.86
CA PRO A 26 13.47 7.15 -4.59
C PRO A 26 14.52 8.27 -4.66
N ALA A 27 15.48 8.20 -5.60
CA ALA A 27 16.50 9.23 -5.79
C ALA A 27 15.96 10.57 -6.31
N GLY A 28 14.76 10.59 -6.91
CA GLY A 28 14.14 11.80 -7.47
C GLY A 28 13.03 12.42 -6.61
N ARG A 29 12.74 11.87 -5.42
CA ARG A 29 11.55 12.25 -4.64
C ARG A 29 11.79 13.50 -3.79
N VAL A 30 10.94 14.52 -3.97
CA VAL A 30 10.94 15.75 -3.17
C VAL A 30 9.67 15.80 -2.32
N PHE A 31 9.83 15.96 -1.01
CA PHE A 31 8.72 16.11 -0.08
C PHE A 31 8.46 17.59 0.22
N ILE A 32 7.24 18.04 -0.04
CA ILE A 32 6.76 19.38 0.31
C ILE A 32 5.45 19.26 1.12
N PRO A 33 5.11 20.24 1.96
CA PRO A 33 3.84 20.21 2.68
C PRO A 33 2.64 20.16 1.72
N LEU A 34 1.63 19.33 2.04
CA LEU A 34 0.42 19.16 1.22
C LEU A 34 -0.26 20.50 0.89
N ALA A 35 -0.40 21.38 1.88
CA ALA A 35 -1.02 22.69 1.71
C ALA A 35 -0.32 23.54 0.63
N VAL A 36 1.02 23.45 0.51
CA VAL A 36 1.79 24.16 -0.51
C VAL A 36 1.50 23.55 -1.89
N MET A 37 1.44 22.22 -1.98
CA MET A 37 1.13 21.52 -3.22
C MET A 37 -0.30 21.83 -3.73
N GLN A 38 -1.29 21.79 -2.83
CA GLN A 38 -2.69 22.11 -3.13
C GLN A 38 -2.82 23.56 -3.62
N GLN A 39 -2.18 24.51 -2.92
CA GLN A 39 -2.13 25.90 -3.33
C GLN A 39 -1.51 26.09 -4.72
N MET A 40 -0.44 25.36 -5.05
CA MET A 40 0.25 25.45 -6.34
C MET A 40 -0.54 24.82 -7.49
N GLN A 41 -1.32 23.78 -7.22
CA GLN A 41 -2.12 23.08 -8.21
C GLN A 41 -3.53 23.66 -8.37
N HIS A 42 -3.96 24.51 -7.43
CA HIS A 42 -5.35 24.99 -7.33
C HIS A 42 -6.35 23.84 -7.25
N ARG A 43 -5.99 22.81 -6.49
CA ARG A 43 -6.84 21.65 -6.24
C ARG A 43 -6.78 21.25 -4.78
N ASP A 44 -7.92 20.78 -4.28
CA ASP A 44 -8.09 20.35 -2.89
C ASP A 44 -8.22 18.83 -2.78
N ASP A 45 -8.11 18.10 -3.90
CA ASP A 45 -8.13 16.65 -3.94
C ASP A 45 -6.85 16.05 -3.33
N ILE A 46 -6.99 14.84 -2.80
CA ILE A 46 -5.89 14.06 -2.21
C ILE A 46 -5.84 12.74 -2.98
N GLY A 47 -4.69 12.44 -3.59
CA GLY A 47 -4.50 11.21 -4.36
C GLY A 47 -4.35 9.95 -3.50
N GLY A 48 -4.10 10.12 -2.20
CA GLY A 48 -3.96 9.03 -1.23
C GLY A 48 -3.35 9.55 0.07
N PHE A 49 -3.54 8.80 1.15
CA PHE A 49 -2.94 9.09 2.44
C PHE A 49 -2.52 7.80 3.13
N PHE A 50 -1.54 7.92 4.02
CA PHE A 50 -1.02 6.79 4.78
C PHE A 50 -1.49 6.90 6.22
N ILE A 51 -1.95 5.78 6.77
CA ILE A 51 -2.31 5.64 8.17
C ILE A 51 -1.35 4.64 8.79
N LYS A 52 -0.87 4.94 9.99
CA LYS A 52 -0.04 4.04 10.77
C LYS A 52 -0.80 3.65 12.02
N ALA A 53 -1.08 2.35 12.18
CA ALA A 53 -1.60 1.79 13.42
C ALA A 53 -0.49 1.70 14.48
N ASP A 54 -0.88 1.71 15.75
CA ASP A 54 0.06 1.59 16.88
C ASP A 54 0.71 0.20 16.94
N SER A 55 -0.01 -0.84 16.52
CA SER A 55 0.49 -2.22 16.45
C SER A 55 -0.15 -3.01 15.32
N LEU A 56 0.45 -4.16 14.97
CA LEU A 56 -0.09 -5.10 13.98
C LEU A 56 -1.39 -5.76 14.46
N GLU A 57 -1.53 -5.96 15.77
CA GLU A 57 -2.67 -6.67 16.39
C GLU A 57 -3.99 -5.93 16.22
N ILE A 58 -3.93 -4.60 16.11
CA ILE A 58 -5.10 -3.75 15.92
C ILE A 58 -5.31 -3.37 14.46
N LEU A 59 -4.40 -3.76 13.56
CA LEU A 59 -4.33 -3.26 12.19
C LEU A 59 -5.59 -3.61 11.40
N ASP A 60 -6.12 -4.82 11.56
CA ASP A 60 -7.34 -5.25 10.88
C ASP A 60 -8.55 -4.45 11.36
N ARG A 61 -8.74 -4.33 12.68
CA ARG A 61 -9.82 -3.52 13.27
C ARG A 61 -9.73 -2.06 12.82
N VAL A 62 -8.53 -1.48 12.84
CA VAL A 62 -8.34 -0.09 12.42
C VAL A 62 -8.63 0.07 10.94
N THR A 63 -8.26 -0.91 10.11
CA THR A 63 -8.58 -0.92 8.68
C THR A 63 -10.08 -0.96 8.45
N ASP A 64 -10.81 -1.83 9.15
CA ASP A 64 -12.28 -1.93 9.07
C ASP A 64 -12.96 -0.63 9.52
N ASP A 65 -12.53 -0.06 10.65
CA ASP A 65 -13.08 1.19 11.18
C ASP A 65 -12.82 2.35 10.20
N VAL A 66 -11.64 2.38 9.56
CA VAL A 66 -11.31 3.38 8.55
C VAL A 66 -12.15 3.21 7.30
N ASP A 67 -12.32 1.97 6.81
CA ASP A 67 -13.13 1.68 5.62
C ASP A 67 -14.59 2.10 5.83
N GLU A 68 -15.20 1.73 6.96
CA GLU A 68 -16.59 2.09 7.24
C GLU A 68 -16.77 3.62 7.33
N ASN A 69 -15.87 4.30 8.02
CA ASN A 69 -15.95 5.75 8.16
C ASN A 69 -15.69 6.48 6.83
N LEU A 70 -14.76 5.97 6.02
CA LEU A 70 -14.42 6.55 4.73
C LEU A 70 -15.57 6.33 3.72
N ALA A 71 -16.13 5.12 3.65
CA ALA A 71 -17.30 4.79 2.83
C ALA A 71 -18.47 5.74 3.11
N ARG A 72 -18.77 5.96 4.40
CA ARG A 72 -19.82 6.91 4.82
C ARG A 72 -19.47 8.35 4.46
N SER A 73 -18.22 8.76 4.64
CA SER A 73 -17.78 10.12 4.33
C SER A 73 -17.84 10.45 2.83
N VAL A 74 -17.60 9.46 1.97
CA VAL A 74 -17.66 9.65 0.50
C VAL A 74 -19.04 9.34 -0.08
N GLY A 75 -20.02 9.00 0.77
CA GLY A 75 -21.42 8.84 0.38
C GLY A 75 -21.80 7.48 -0.20
N VAL A 76 -21.01 6.43 0.07
CA VAL A 76 -21.36 5.06 -0.33
C VAL A 76 -22.63 4.63 0.43
N PRO A 77 -23.69 4.18 -0.26
CA PRO A 77 -24.89 3.67 0.40
C PRO A 77 -24.56 2.50 1.33
N SER A 78 -25.19 2.41 2.51
CA SER A 78 -24.92 1.34 3.47
C SER A 78 -25.16 -0.08 2.93
N ARG A 79 -25.90 -0.22 1.82
CA ARG A 79 -26.15 -1.49 1.13
C ARG A 79 -24.97 -1.94 0.27
N ASP A 80 -24.11 -1.00 -0.11
CA ASP A 80 -22.96 -1.21 -0.99
C ASP A 80 -21.63 -1.02 -0.23
N ILE A 81 -21.66 -0.90 1.10
CA ILE A 81 -20.47 -0.79 1.95
C ILE A 81 -19.55 -2.02 1.79
N ASP A 82 -20.12 -3.20 1.59
CA ASP A 82 -19.34 -4.42 1.37
C ASP A 82 -18.96 -4.62 -0.12
N ASN A 83 -19.39 -3.72 -1.01
CA ASN A 83 -19.09 -3.79 -2.44
C ASN A 83 -17.85 -2.94 -2.75
N GLU A 84 -16.70 -3.59 -2.94
CA GLU A 84 -15.44 -2.91 -3.28
C GLU A 84 -15.53 -2.09 -4.58
N ASP A 85 -16.26 -2.56 -5.59
CA ASP A 85 -16.44 -1.84 -6.87
C ASP A 85 -17.27 -0.55 -6.74
N ALA A 86 -18.03 -0.40 -5.64
CA ALA A 86 -18.83 0.81 -5.38
C ALA A 86 -18.01 1.91 -4.68
N LYS A 87 -16.82 1.58 -4.17
CA LYS A 87 -15.97 2.51 -3.41
C LYS A 87 -15.07 3.29 -4.37
N PRO A 88 -15.01 4.63 -4.28
CA PRO A 88 -14.12 5.45 -5.11
C PRO A 88 -12.68 5.48 -4.57
N TYR A 89 -12.28 4.49 -3.76
CA TYR A 89 -10.98 4.40 -3.11
C TYR A 89 -10.57 2.93 -2.96
N GLU A 90 -9.27 2.71 -2.79
CA GLU A 90 -8.69 1.40 -2.53
C GLU A 90 -7.83 1.49 -1.25
N ILE A 91 -7.93 0.49 -0.39
CA ILE A 91 -7.14 0.42 0.85
C ILE A 91 -6.11 -0.69 0.68
N PHE A 92 -4.84 -0.34 0.87
CA PHE A 92 -3.74 -1.29 0.87
C PHE A 92 -3.18 -1.43 2.29
N ASN A 93 -3.39 -2.60 2.90
CA ASN A 93 -2.81 -2.95 4.19
C ASN A 93 -1.50 -3.75 4.01
N GLN A 94 -0.50 -3.46 4.84
CA GLN A 94 0.76 -4.20 4.85
C GLN A 94 0.59 -5.66 5.31
N ALA A 95 -0.41 -5.94 6.15
CA ALA A 95 -0.73 -7.33 6.54
C ALA A 95 -1.12 -8.18 5.32
N ASP A 96 -2.01 -7.67 4.47
CA ASP A 96 -2.46 -8.38 3.28
C ASP A 96 -1.30 -8.65 2.29
N ILE A 97 -0.38 -7.70 2.16
CA ILE A 97 0.82 -7.88 1.33
C ILE A 97 1.70 -8.99 1.90
N LEU A 98 1.94 -8.99 3.22
CA LEU A 98 2.76 -10.01 3.87
C LEU A 98 2.12 -11.40 3.78
N ASP A 99 0.80 -11.50 3.94
CA ASP A 99 0.06 -12.76 3.84
C ASP A 99 0.11 -13.32 2.41
N ASN A 100 -0.10 -12.47 1.40
CA ASN A 100 0.01 -12.87 0.00
C ASN A 100 1.43 -13.36 -0.37
N LEU A 101 2.46 -12.67 0.12
CA LEU A 101 3.86 -13.07 -0.09
C LEU A 101 4.17 -14.41 0.60
N ASN A 102 3.61 -14.63 1.79
CA ASN A 102 3.78 -15.88 2.52
C ASN A 102 3.09 -17.05 1.77
N GLN A 103 1.89 -16.84 1.25
CA GLN A 103 1.18 -17.83 0.43
C GLN A 103 1.96 -18.19 -0.84
N LEU A 104 2.47 -17.18 -1.56
CA LEU A 104 3.31 -17.39 -2.75
C LEU A 104 4.59 -18.16 -2.42
N SER A 105 5.26 -17.79 -1.33
CA SER A 105 6.49 -18.45 -0.86
C SER A 105 6.23 -19.91 -0.48
N CYS A 106 5.11 -20.19 0.18
CA CYS A 106 4.69 -21.54 0.54
C CYS A 106 4.37 -22.38 -0.70
N ALA A 107 3.65 -21.83 -1.67
CA ALA A 107 3.35 -22.50 -2.94
C ALA A 107 4.62 -22.83 -3.73
N LEU A 108 5.53 -21.87 -3.87
CA LEU A 108 6.84 -22.07 -4.52
C LEU A 108 7.67 -23.13 -3.81
N THR A 109 7.73 -23.09 -2.47
CA THR A 109 8.44 -24.09 -1.67
C THR A 109 7.86 -25.49 -1.86
N THR A 110 6.53 -25.61 -1.86
CA THR A 110 5.84 -26.89 -2.06
C THR A 110 6.12 -27.46 -3.45
N LEU A 111 6.08 -26.62 -4.49
CA LEU A 111 6.39 -27.01 -5.85
C LEU A 111 7.86 -27.47 -5.99
N LEU A 112 8.81 -26.69 -5.48
CA LEU A 112 10.23 -27.03 -5.50
C LEU A 112 10.52 -28.32 -4.73
N THR A 113 9.89 -28.50 -3.57
CA THR A 113 10.00 -29.73 -2.76
C THR A 113 9.44 -30.93 -3.52
N SER A 114 8.30 -30.77 -4.19
CA SER A 114 7.69 -31.84 -5.00
C SER A 114 8.58 -32.23 -6.17
N VAL A 115 9.15 -31.25 -6.90
CA VAL A 115 10.10 -31.50 -7.99
C VAL A 115 11.35 -32.20 -7.48
N ALA A 116 11.90 -31.77 -6.34
CA ALA A 116 13.06 -32.40 -5.72
C ALA A 116 12.77 -33.86 -5.33
N LEU A 117 11.59 -34.15 -4.78
CA LEU A 117 11.16 -35.51 -4.46
C LEU A 117 11.01 -36.39 -5.71
N ILE A 118 10.39 -35.86 -6.77
CA ILE A 118 10.27 -36.57 -8.06
C ILE A 118 11.66 -36.86 -8.64
N ALA A 119 12.54 -35.86 -8.64
CA ALA A 119 13.91 -35.99 -9.14
C ALA A 119 14.72 -37.01 -8.33
N LEU A 120 14.55 -37.07 -7.01
CA LEU A 120 15.19 -38.07 -6.15
C LEU A 120 14.70 -39.49 -6.47
N VAL A 121 13.38 -39.67 -6.63
CA VAL A 121 12.79 -40.98 -6.96
C VAL A 121 13.27 -41.45 -8.34
N VAL A 122 13.25 -40.57 -9.35
CA VAL A 122 13.66 -40.91 -10.72
C VAL A 122 15.17 -41.10 -10.84
N GLY A 123 15.97 -40.27 -10.18
CA GLY A 123 17.44 -40.35 -10.20
C GLY A 123 18.03 -41.49 -9.35
N SER A 124 17.22 -42.15 -8.51
CA SER A 124 17.61 -43.35 -7.75
C SER A 124 17.56 -44.64 -8.59
N ARG A 125 17.15 -44.56 -9.86
CA ARG A 125 17.14 -45.67 -10.82
C ARG A 125 18.26 -45.57 -11.84
#